data_AF-A0A7Y2T1U9-F1
#
_entry.id   AF-A0A7Y2T1U9-F1
#
_cell.length_a   1.000
_cell.length_b   1.000
_cell.length_c   1.000
_cell.angle_alpha   90.00
_cell.angle_beta   90.00
_cell.angle_gamma   90.00
#
_symmetry.space_group_name_H-M   'P 1'
#
loop_
_entity.id
_entity.type
_entity.pdbx_description
1 polymer ?
#
loop_
_entity_poly.entity_id
_entity_poly.type
_entity_poly.pdbx_seq_one_letter_code
_entity_poly.pdbx_strand_id
1 'polypeptide(L)'
;MRGIIWFMAFVQMGSCTEASRLQDEPNLIAYESSSRGYFYRIEVNSESVKVYEDRSMAQSKEQELKPEQWQDLLKLLDKIAIDELGDLEVSTTQSATDRSAIAAISIRKGTHNYESAAFDANTPPEKLKPLITLMRTLAETVE
;
A
#
# COMPACT_ATOMS: atom_id res chain seq x y z
N MET A 1 -67.25 13.78 -20.33
CA MET A 1 -66.86 14.36 -19.02
C MET A 1 -65.60 13.65 -18.56
N ARG A 2 -64.49 14.38 -18.47
CA ARG A 2 -63.72 14.57 -17.21
C ARG A 2 -63.36 13.19 -16.62
N GLY A 3 -62.31 12.54 -17.08
CA GLY A 3 -60.93 12.96 -16.85
C GLY A 3 -60.41 12.19 -15.63
N ILE A 4 -59.24 11.58 -15.74
CA ILE A 4 -58.25 11.37 -14.65
C ILE A 4 -57.07 10.66 -15.31
N ILE A 5 -56.03 11.46 -15.51
CA ILE A 5 -54.67 11.05 -15.82
C ILE A 5 -54.15 10.43 -14.52
N TRP A 6 -54.00 9.10 -14.45
CA TRP A 6 -53.27 8.47 -13.36
C TRP A 6 -51.79 8.48 -13.71
N PHE A 7 -51.14 9.48 -13.11
CA PHE A 7 -49.72 9.65 -12.87
C PHE A 7 -48.86 8.40 -13.07
N MET A 8 -47.79 8.58 -13.86
CA MET A 8 -46.57 7.80 -13.82
C MET A 8 -46.19 7.46 -12.37
N ALA A 9 -46.05 6.17 -12.07
CA ALA A 9 -45.21 5.68 -11.00
C ALA A 9 -44.21 4.70 -11.59
N PHE A 10 -43.30 5.23 -12.42
CA PHE A 10 -42.04 4.54 -12.72
C PHE A 10 -41.14 4.71 -11.49
N VAL A 11 -41.34 3.84 -10.50
CA VAL A 11 -40.44 3.73 -9.35
C VAL A 11 -39.24 2.92 -9.80
N GLN A 12 -38.25 3.61 -10.37
CA GLN A 12 -36.91 3.07 -10.50
C GLN A 12 -36.20 3.27 -9.16
N MET A 13 -36.32 2.30 -8.25
CA MET A 13 -35.42 2.19 -7.10
C MET A 13 -34.07 1.64 -7.58
N GLY A 14 -33.31 2.50 -8.24
CA GLY A 14 -31.86 2.37 -8.31
C GLY A 14 -31.27 3.25 -7.22
N SER A 15 -30.77 2.66 -6.14
CA SER A 15 -29.52 3.08 -5.51
C SER A 15 -29.12 2.05 -4.44
N CYS A 16 -28.39 1.01 -4.87
CA CYS A 16 -27.43 0.40 -3.94
C CYS A 16 -26.38 1.47 -3.65
N THR A 17 -26.27 1.92 -2.40
CA THR A 17 -25.10 2.69 -1.97
C THR A 17 -24.69 2.22 -0.58
N GLU A 18 -24.24 0.97 -0.51
CA GLU A 18 -23.51 0.40 0.63
C GLU A 18 -22.09 -0.03 0.22
N ALA A 19 -21.49 0.65 -0.78
CA ALA A 19 -20.18 0.29 -1.31
C ALA A 19 -19.01 1.14 -0.77
N SER A 20 -19.25 2.10 0.14
CA SER A 20 -18.24 3.09 0.55
C SER A 20 -17.53 2.79 1.88
N ARG A 21 -18.00 1.86 2.72
CA ARG A 21 -17.34 1.58 4.02
C ARG A 21 -16.12 0.66 3.93
N LEU A 22 -16.03 -0.18 2.88
CA LEU A 22 -14.90 -1.10 2.69
C LEU A 22 -13.69 -0.46 1.97
N GLN A 23 -13.78 0.83 1.62
CA GLN A 23 -12.72 1.53 0.88
C GLN A 23 -11.78 2.33 1.79
N ASP A 24 -11.99 2.30 3.11
CA ASP A 24 -11.20 3.10 4.04
C ASP A 24 -9.89 2.44 4.50
N GLU A 25 -9.77 1.12 4.40
CA GLU A 25 -8.54 0.42 4.77
C GLU A 25 -7.66 0.17 3.54
N PRO A 26 -6.32 0.24 3.70
CA PRO A 26 -5.39 -0.11 2.62
C PRO A 26 -5.59 -1.59 2.24
N ASN A 27 -5.60 -1.88 0.94
CA ASN A 27 -5.71 -3.23 0.41
C ASN A 27 -4.34 -3.88 0.16
N LEU A 28 -3.31 -3.06 -0.06
CA LEU A 28 -1.95 -3.50 -0.35
C LEU A 28 -0.95 -2.47 0.15
N ILE A 29 0.09 -2.93 0.85
CA ILE A 29 1.25 -2.13 1.23
C ILE A 29 2.46 -2.79 0.58
N ALA A 30 3.15 -2.05 -0.29
CA ALA A 30 4.30 -2.53 -1.01
C ALA A 30 5.53 -1.67 -0.74
N TYR A 31 6.65 -2.35 -0.49
CA TYR A 31 7.97 -1.75 -0.32
C TYR A 31 8.84 -2.26 -1.47
N GLU A 32 9.47 -1.35 -2.19
CA GLU A 32 10.40 -1.69 -3.26
C GLU A 32 11.77 -1.08 -2.94
N SER A 33 12.82 -1.84 -3.22
CA SER A 33 14.21 -1.40 -3.14
C SER A 33 14.98 -1.95 -4.33
N SER A 34 15.65 -1.09 -5.10
CA SER A 34 16.37 -1.52 -6.28
C SER A 34 17.63 -0.68 -6.59
N SER A 35 18.56 -1.30 -7.31
CA SER A 35 19.80 -0.67 -7.82
C SER A 35 20.18 -1.27 -9.19
N ARG A 36 21.33 -0.92 -9.79
CA ARG A 36 21.72 -1.39 -11.13
C ARG A 36 21.73 -2.92 -11.31
N GLY A 37 21.95 -3.69 -10.23
CA GLY A 37 21.97 -5.16 -10.26
C GLY A 37 21.22 -5.82 -9.10
N TYR A 38 20.36 -5.08 -8.39
CA TYR A 38 19.59 -5.57 -7.25
C TYR A 38 18.13 -5.15 -7.40
N PHE A 39 17.22 -6.04 -7.06
CA PHE A 39 15.80 -5.77 -6.97
C PHE A 39 15.23 -6.55 -5.79
N TYR A 40 14.39 -5.89 -5.01
CA TYR A 40 13.71 -6.51 -3.90
C TYR A 40 12.41 -5.78 -3.67
N ARG A 41 11.31 -6.52 -3.65
CA ARG A 41 9.98 -5.99 -3.44
C ARG A 41 9.20 -6.87 -2.48
N ILE A 42 8.61 -6.25 -1.47
CA ILE A 42 7.71 -6.89 -0.51
C ILE A 42 6.32 -6.36 -0.78
N GLU A 43 5.34 -7.24 -0.92
CA GLU A 43 3.93 -6.90 -1.02
C GLU A 43 3.17 -7.56 0.12
N VAL A 44 2.45 -6.76 0.90
CA VAL A 44 1.69 -7.24 2.05
C VAL A 44 0.22 -6.84 1.88
N ASN A 45 -0.66 -7.83 1.95
CA ASN A 45 -2.11 -7.63 2.00
C ASN A 45 -2.68 -8.33 3.25
N SER A 46 -4.00 -8.30 3.42
CA SER A 46 -4.67 -8.89 4.59
C SER A 46 -4.55 -10.41 4.71
N GLU A 47 -4.20 -11.10 3.63
CA GLU A 47 -4.15 -12.56 3.54
C GLU A 47 -2.72 -13.11 3.51
N SER A 48 -1.80 -12.42 2.81
CA SER A 48 -0.44 -12.92 2.58
C SER A 48 0.63 -11.84 2.44
N VAL A 49 1.86 -12.28 2.63
CA VAL A 49 3.10 -11.54 2.33
C VAL A 49 3.75 -12.21 1.13
N LYS A 50 4.09 -11.41 0.12
CA LYS A 50 4.81 -11.83 -1.07
C LYS A 50 6.15 -11.11 -1.17
N VAL A 51 7.19 -11.85 -1.52
CA VAL A 51 8.54 -11.33 -1.70
C VAL A 51 9.02 -11.64 -3.11
N TYR A 52 9.50 -10.62 -3.81
CA TYR A 52 10.05 -10.69 -5.15
C TYR A 52 11.51 -10.23 -5.12
N GLU A 53 12.40 -11.03 -5.68
CA GLU A 53 13.85 -10.73 -5.77
C GLU A 53 14.29 -10.43 -7.20
N ASP A 54 13.37 -10.49 -8.17
CA ASP A 54 13.64 -10.23 -9.59
C ASP A 54 12.63 -9.25 -10.19
N ARG A 55 13.11 -8.38 -11.08
CA ARG A 55 12.31 -7.33 -11.74
C ARG A 55 11.19 -7.87 -12.62
N SER A 56 11.33 -9.09 -13.14
CA SER A 56 10.27 -9.73 -13.91
C SER A 56 9.05 -10.07 -13.07
N MET A 57 9.21 -10.14 -11.74
CA MET A 57 8.17 -10.60 -10.80
C MET A 57 7.59 -11.98 -11.17
N ALA A 58 8.34 -12.78 -11.93
CA ALA A 58 7.89 -14.08 -12.43
C ALA A 58 7.78 -15.14 -11.32
N GLN A 59 8.59 -14.99 -10.26
CA GLN A 59 8.56 -15.84 -9.08
C GLN A 59 8.45 -14.96 -7.84
N SER A 60 7.60 -15.38 -6.92
CA SER A 60 7.50 -14.81 -5.58
C SER A 60 7.55 -15.92 -4.55
N LYS A 61 8.16 -15.63 -3.40
CA LYS A 61 7.90 -16.40 -2.21
C LYS A 61 6.65 -15.83 -1.54
N GLU A 62 5.76 -16.69 -1.05
CA GLU A 62 4.50 -16.28 -0.44
C GLU A 62 4.28 -17.02 0.86
N GLN A 63 3.78 -16.30 1.87
CA GLN A 63 3.37 -16.87 3.14
C GLN A 63 2.05 -16.25 3.60
N GLU A 64 1.21 -17.04 4.25
CA GLU A 64 -0.01 -16.57 4.89
C GLU A 64 0.32 -15.58 6.02
N LEU A 65 -0.39 -14.45 6.04
CA LEU A 65 -0.24 -13.42 7.05
C LEU A 65 -1.27 -13.61 8.16
N LYS A 66 -0.82 -13.59 9.41
CA LYS A 66 -1.73 -13.60 10.56
C LYS A 66 -2.48 -12.27 10.64
N PRO A 67 -3.80 -12.28 10.95
CA PRO A 67 -4.59 -11.05 11.09
C PRO A 67 -4.01 -10.05 12.09
N GLU A 68 -3.37 -10.52 13.17
CA GLU A 68 -2.71 -9.68 14.18
C GLU A 68 -1.55 -8.87 13.59
N GLN A 69 -0.73 -9.50 12.73
CA GLN A 69 0.40 -8.85 12.05
C GLN A 69 -0.09 -7.78 11.07
N TRP A 70 -1.19 -8.08 10.34
CA TRP A 70 -1.83 -7.11 9.46
C TRP A 70 -2.33 -5.89 10.22
N GLN A 71 -3.00 -6.09 11.36
CA GLN A 71 -3.46 -4.99 12.21
C GLN A 71 -2.32 -4.13 12.74
N ASP A 72 -1.16 -4.71 13.05
CA ASP A 72 0.00 -3.94 13.48
C ASP A 72 0.58 -3.06 12.36
N LEU A 73 0.57 -3.54 11.11
CA LEU A 73 0.89 -2.70 9.94
C LEU A 73 -0.10 -1.55 9.79
N LEU A 74 -1.40 -1.82 9.91
CA LEU A 74 -2.44 -0.79 9.84
C LEU A 74 -2.28 0.29 10.93
N LYS A 75 -1.95 -0.10 12.16
CA LYS A 75 -1.69 0.85 13.26
C LYS A 75 -0.45 1.72 13.02
N LEU A 76 0.58 1.18 12.37
CA LEU A 76 1.74 1.96 11.97
C LEU A 76 1.40 2.90 10.83
N LEU A 77 0.58 2.44 9.89
CA LEU A 77 0.12 3.22 8.76
C LEU A 77 -0.79 4.37 9.18
N ASP A 78 -1.69 4.18 10.15
CA ASP A 78 -2.57 5.24 10.68
C ASP A 78 -1.79 6.40 11.33
N LYS A 79 -0.57 6.14 11.81
CA LYS A 79 0.35 7.17 12.32
C LYS A 79 1.05 7.94 11.20
N ILE A 80 1.01 7.43 9.98
CA ILE A 80 1.58 8.04 8.79
C ILE A 80 0.43 8.70 8.05
N ALA A 81 0.50 10.01 7.83
CA ALA A 81 -0.44 10.69 6.95
C ALA A 81 -0.21 10.18 5.51
N ILE A 82 -0.97 9.17 5.09
CA ILE A 82 -0.81 8.53 3.77
C ILE A 82 -1.09 9.50 2.61
N ASP A 83 -1.89 10.53 2.86
CA ASP A 83 -2.15 11.60 1.91
C ASP A 83 -0.92 12.49 1.69
N GLU A 84 -0.01 12.53 2.68
CA GLU A 84 1.24 13.28 2.65
C GLU A 84 2.46 12.36 2.39
N LEU A 85 2.25 11.11 1.97
CA LEU A 85 3.35 10.14 1.81
C LEU A 85 4.43 10.65 0.84
N GLY A 86 4.00 11.34 -0.23
CA GLY A 86 4.88 11.95 -1.22
C GLY A 86 5.61 13.20 -0.72
N ASP A 87 5.06 13.87 0.29
CA ASP A 87 5.62 15.09 0.91
C ASP A 87 6.45 14.80 2.16
N LEU A 88 6.55 13.53 2.56
CA LEU A 88 7.41 13.12 3.67
C LEU A 88 8.83 13.57 3.39
N GLU A 89 9.33 14.49 4.21
CA GLU A 89 10.71 14.97 4.13
C GLU A 89 11.65 13.78 4.25
N VAL A 90 12.26 13.44 3.11
CA VAL A 90 13.36 12.49 3.08
C VAL A 90 14.55 13.21 3.71
N SER A 91 15.00 12.72 4.86
CA SER A 91 16.14 13.28 5.61
C SER A 91 17.46 13.21 4.83
N THR A 92 17.43 12.67 3.61
CA THR A 92 18.59 12.38 2.79
C THR A 92 18.83 13.48 1.76
N THR A 93 19.42 14.59 2.18
CA THR A 93 20.14 15.54 1.30
C THR A 93 21.41 14.92 0.66
N GLN A 94 21.60 13.60 0.74
CA GLN A 94 22.85 12.89 0.37
C GLN A 94 22.70 11.79 -0.70
N SER A 95 21.53 11.60 -1.31
CA SER A 95 21.31 10.47 -2.22
C SER A 95 21.79 10.70 -3.66
N ALA A 96 23.11 10.84 -3.81
CA ALA A 96 23.82 10.63 -5.08
C ALA A 96 25.17 9.93 -4.87
N THR A 97 25.28 9.09 -3.83
CA THR A 97 26.40 8.15 -3.75
C THR A 97 26.06 6.94 -4.62
N ASP A 98 26.88 6.64 -5.62
CA ASP A 98 26.71 5.59 -6.65
C ASP A 98 26.64 4.14 -6.10
N ARG A 99 26.39 3.97 -4.79
CA ARG A 99 26.53 2.71 -4.05
C ARG A 99 25.28 2.24 -3.31
N SER A 100 24.20 3.04 -3.25
CA SER A 100 23.05 2.70 -2.41
C SER A 100 21.81 2.37 -3.24
N ALA A 101 21.02 1.40 -2.76
CA ALA A 101 19.74 1.07 -3.38
C ALA A 101 18.72 2.19 -3.09
N ILE A 102 17.90 2.48 -4.09
CA ILE A 102 16.80 3.43 -3.96
C ILE A 102 15.58 2.63 -3.53
N ALA A 103 14.86 3.12 -2.52
CA ALA A 103 13.64 2.51 -2.03
C ALA A 103 12.44 3.46 -2.09
N ALA A 104 11.25 2.87 -2.21
CA ALA A 104 9.98 3.57 -2.19
C ALA A 104 8.89 2.69 -1.54
N ILE A 105 7.88 3.34 -0.97
CA ILE A 105 6.67 2.67 -0.44
C ILE A 105 5.48 3.08 -1.29
N SER A 106 4.66 2.10 -1.65
CA SER A 106 3.37 2.32 -2.30
C SER A 106 2.26 1.67 -1.46
N ILE A 107 1.15 2.39 -1.32
CA ILE A 107 -0.01 1.99 -0.54
C ILE A 107 -1.23 2.11 -1.45
N ARG A 108 -1.92 1.00 -1.65
CA ARG A 108 -3.18 0.96 -2.39
C ARG A 108 -4.34 0.98 -1.41
N LYS A 109 -5.23 1.96 -1.52
CA LYS A 109 -6.47 2.09 -0.73
C LYS A 109 -7.65 2.23 -1.70
N GLY A 110 -8.37 1.14 -1.91
CA GLY A 110 -9.42 1.03 -2.93
C GLY A 110 -8.89 1.33 -4.34
N THR A 111 -9.37 2.44 -4.91
CA THR A 111 -8.98 2.92 -6.25
C THR A 111 -7.78 3.87 -6.23
N HIS A 112 -7.36 4.35 -5.05
CA HIS A 112 -6.27 5.30 -4.92
C HIS A 112 -4.96 4.57 -4.62
N ASN A 113 -3.87 5.07 -5.21
CA ASN A 113 -2.51 4.62 -4.95
C ASN A 113 -1.69 5.80 -4.44
N TYR A 114 -1.15 5.67 -3.25
CA TYR A 114 -0.28 6.64 -2.61
C TYR A 114 1.14 6.13 -2.67
N GLU A 115 2.09 6.97 -3.06
CA GLU A 115 3.49 6.59 -3.21
C GLU A 115 4.38 7.60 -2.51
N SER A 116 5.42 7.12 -1.85
CA SER A 116 6.37 7.96 -1.16
C SER A 116 7.37 8.56 -2.15
N ALA A 117 7.98 9.68 -1.79
CA ALA A 117 9.22 10.07 -2.45
C ALA A 117 10.26 8.94 -2.37
N ALA A 118 11.09 8.81 -3.41
CA ALA A 118 12.18 7.85 -3.41
C ALA A 118 13.23 8.25 -2.35
N PHE A 119 13.67 7.29 -1.55
CA PHE A 119 14.64 7.50 -0.48
C PHE A 119 15.77 6.46 -0.51
N ASP A 120 16.83 6.71 0.24
CA ASP A 120 17.92 5.74 0.39
C ASP A 120 17.47 4.53 1.22
N ALA A 121 17.64 3.31 0.70
CA ALA A 121 17.20 2.09 1.39
C ALA A 121 17.88 1.88 2.76
N ASN A 122 19.09 2.41 2.96
CA ASN A 122 19.80 2.35 4.24
C ASN A 122 19.40 3.49 5.19
N THR A 123 18.82 4.57 4.67
CA THR A 123 18.41 5.75 5.45
C THR A 123 16.94 6.12 5.16
N PRO A 124 15.96 5.30 5.60
CA PRO A 124 14.56 5.60 5.41
C PRO A 124 14.09 6.79 6.28
N PRO A 125 13.04 7.51 5.86
CA PRO A 125 12.41 8.56 6.67
C PRO A 125 11.98 8.04 8.06
N GLU A 126 12.14 8.85 9.10
CA GLU A 126 11.89 8.43 10.49
C GLU A 126 10.46 7.88 10.70
N LYS A 127 9.48 8.51 10.04
CA LYS A 127 8.07 8.09 10.08
C LYS A 127 7.83 6.72 9.40
N LEU A 128 8.60 6.38 8.36
CA LEU A 128 8.46 5.13 7.61
C LEU A 128 9.29 3.98 8.19
N LYS A 129 10.35 4.29 8.94
CA LYS A 129 11.25 3.31 9.55
C LYS A 129 10.53 2.17 10.28
N PRO A 130 9.57 2.41 11.20
CA PRO A 130 8.91 1.31 11.92
C PRO A 130 8.08 0.41 10.98
N LEU A 131 7.42 0.99 9.97
CA LEU A 131 6.65 0.25 8.98
C LEU A 131 7.56 -0.66 8.14
N ILE A 132 8.67 -0.12 7.63
CA ILE A 132 9.65 -0.86 6.82
C ILE A 132 10.26 -2.00 7.64
N THR A 133 10.62 -1.76 8.90
CA THR A 133 11.18 -2.79 9.77
C THR A 133 10.19 -3.95 9.93
N LEU A 134 8.92 -3.67 10.20
CA LEU A 134 7.91 -4.73 10.34
C LEU A 134 7.72 -5.51 9.04
N MET A 135 7.65 -4.83 7.90
CA MET A 135 7.55 -5.49 6.58
C MET A 135 8.75 -6.40 6.30
N ARG A 136 9.97 -5.98 6.66
CA ARG A 136 11.17 -6.80 6.49
C ARG A 136 11.16 -8.03 7.41
N THR A 137 10.75 -7.88 8.66
CA THR A 137 10.59 -9.03 9.57
C THR A 137 9.57 -10.03 9.03
N LEU A 138 8.46 -9.56 8.47
CA LEU A 138 7.47 -10.41 7.80
C LEU A 138 8.04 -11.10 6.56
N ALA A 139 8.86 -10.40 5.77
CA ALA A 139 9.49 -10.98 4.60
C ALA A 139 10.56 -12.04 4.95
N GLU A 140 11.24 -11.91 6.09
CA GLU A 140 12.22 -12.88 6.59
C GLU A 140 11.60 -14.21 6.99
N THR A 141 10.30 -14.24 7.34
CA THR A 141 9.60 -15.50 7.63
C THR A 141 9.19 -16.26 6.37
N VAL A 142 9.23 -15.61 5.20
CA VAL A 142 8.91 -16.19 3.91
C VAL A 142 10.15 -16.93 3.37
N GLU A 143 10.29 -18.21 3.76
CA GLU A 143 11.41 -19.09 3.34
C GLU A 143 11.31 -19.57 1.88
#